data_AF-A0A2H0VRD5-F1
#
_entry.id   AF-A0A2H0VRD5-F1
#
_cell.length_a   1.000
_cell.length_b   1.000
_cell.length_c   1.000
_cell.angle_alpha   90.00
_cell.angle_beta   90.00
_cell.angle_gamma   90.00
#
_symmetry.space_group_name_H-M   'P 1'
#
loop_
_entity.id
_entity.type
_entity.pdbx_description
1 polymer ?
#
loop_
_entity_poly.entity_id
_entity_poly.type
_entity_poly.pdbx_seq_one_letter_code
_entity_poly.pdbx_strand_id
1 'polypeptide(L)'
;MIRTFVLTFLLFILLFFLASYQNNEQRLDFLNQRIEELQEIKRGYEAKVAWHENQAQRLQFVEDQLLTAQRHASIAQTYQTAANKVQEQIDRLEREKKQIILQESS
;
A
#
# COMPACT_ATOMS: atom_id res chain seq x y z
N MET A 1 -40.62 -36.49 12.82
CA MET A 1 -40.13 -35.15 13.20
C MET A 1 -38.61 -35.02 13.16
N ILE A 2 -37.82 -36.05 13.52
CA ILE A 2 -36.34 -35.95 13.54
C ILE A 2 -35.72 -35.71 12.13
N ARG A 3 -36.28 -36.31 11.06
CA ARG A 3 -35.76 -36.16 9.69
C ARG A 3 -35.82 -34.74 9.12
N THR A 4 -36.87 -33.98 9.42
CA THR A 4 -37.00 -32.59 8.94
C THR A 4 -36.06 -31.65 9.68
N PHE A 5 -35.78 -31.93 10.96
CA PHE A 5 -34.88 -31.14 11.81
C PHE A 5 -33.42 -31.22 11.35
N VAL A 6 -32.98 -32.41 10.91
CA VAL A 6 -31.62 -32.63 10.39
C VAL A 6 -31.41 -31.91 9.05
N LEU A 7 -32.42 -31.92 8.18
CA LEU A 7 -32.39 -31.23 6.88
C LEU A 7 -32.31 -29.70 7.05
N THR A 8 -33.09 -29.13 7.96
CA THR A 8 -33.03 -27.69 8.24
C THR A 8 -31.73 -27.28 8.93
N PHE A 9 -31.17 -28.15 9.78
CA PHE A 9 -29.90 -27.89 10.46
C PHE A 9 -28.70 -27.93 9.50
N LEU A 10 -28.67 -28.88 8.56
CA LEU A 10 -27.67 -28.91 7.49
C LEU A 10 -27.78 -27.70 6.56
N LEU A 11 -29.00 -27.28 6.22
CA LEU A 11 -29.22 -26.07 5.41
C LEU A 11 -28.72 -24.81 6.14
N PHE A 12 -28.90 -24.75 7.46
CA PHE A 12 -28.42 -23.65 8.28
C PHE A 12 -26.88 -23.60 8.38
N ILE A 13 -26.22 -24.76 8.50
CA ILE A 13 -24.75 -24.86 8.45
C ILE A 13 -24.23 -24.44 7.07
N LEU A 14 -24.90 -24.84 5.99
CA LEU A 14 -24.50 -24.51 4.63
C LEU A 14 -24.66 -23.01 4.32
N LEU A 15 -25.73 -22.39 4.83
CA LEU A 15 -25.94 -20.93 4.76
C LEU A 15 -24.95 -20.15 5.63
N PHE A 16 -24.60 -20.67 6.80
CA PHE A 16 -23.59 -20.09 7.68
C PHE A 16 -22.19 -20.12 7.03
N PHE A 17 -21.87 -21.21 6.33
CA PHE A 17 -20.63 -21.33 5.54
C PHE A 17 -20.60 -20.40 4.32
N LEU A 18 -21.75 -20.10 3.72
CA LEU A 18 -21.85 -19.13 2.61
C LEU A 18 -21.61 -17.69 3.10
N ALA A 19 -22.09 -17.34 4.30
CA ALA A 19 -21.96 -15.99 4.85
C ALA A 19 -20.51 -15.64 5.24
N SER A 20 -19.69 -16.64 5.61
CA SER A 20 -18.28 -16.42 5.96
C SER A 20 -17.36 -16.19 4.75
N TYR A 21 -17.80 -16.50 3.53
CA TYR A 21 -17.04 -16.22 2.30
C TYR A 21 -17.07 -14.73 1.87
N GLN A 22 -18.01 -13.94 2.39
CA GLN A 22 -18.32 -12.61 1.86
C GLN A 22 -17.39 -11.47 2.36
N ASN A 23 -16.43 -11.76 3.24
CA ASN A 23 -15.54 -10.76 3.85
C ASN A 23 -14.20 -10.54 3.12
N ASN A 24 -13.69 -11.54 2.38
CA ASN A 24 -12.35 -11.44 1.80
C ASN A 24 -12.31 -10.57 0.55
N GLU A 25 -13.33 -10.63 -0.30
CA GLU A 25 -13.44 -9.79 -1.50
C GLU A 25 -13.47 -8.29 -1.13
N GLN A 26 -14.30 -7.89 -0.16
CA GLN A 26 -14.35 -6.52 0.34
C GLN A 26 -13.01 -6.07 0.94
N ARG A 27 -12.30 -6.98 1.62
CA ARG A 27 -10.98 -6.70 2.18
C ARG A 27 -9.92 -6.55 1.10
N LEU A 28 -9.97 -7.36 0.04
CA LEU A 28 -9.09 -7.23 -1.12
C LEU A 28 -9.30 -5.91 -1.85
N ASP A 29 -10.55 -5.50 -2.05
CA ASP A 29 -10.88 -4.21 -2.67
C ASP A 29 -10.36 -3.04 -1.84
N PHE A 30 -10.56 -3.08 -0.52
CA PHE A 30 -10.00 -2.08 0.39
C PHE A 30 -8.46 -2.01 0.30
N LEU A 31 -7.79 -3.17 0.32
CA LEU A 31 -6.33 -3.22 0.20
C LEU A 31 -5.84 -2.67 -1.13
N ASN A 32 -6.52 -2.98 -2.24
CA ASN A 32 -6.19 -2.47 -3.56
C ASN A 32 -6.30 -0.93 -3.63
N GLN A 33 -7.42 -0.38 -3.17
CA GLN A 33 -7.63 1.07 -3.11
C GLN A 33 -6.55 1.74 -2.26
N ARG A 34 -6.24 1.15 -1.08
CA ARG A 34 -5.24 1.71 -0.20
C ARG A 34 -3.82 1.67 -0.79
N ILE A 35 -3.47 0.61 -1.50
CA ILE A 35 -2.19 0.50 -2.21
C ILE A 35 -2.11 1.57 -3.30
N GLU A 36 -3.18 1.78 -4.08
CA GLU A 36 -3.21 2.79 -5.14
C GLU A 36 -3.03 4.22 -4.59
N GLU A 37 -3.72 4.56 -3.50
CA GLU A 37 -3.53 5.83 -2.79
C GLU A 37 -2.07 6.04 -2.34
N LEU A 38 -1.48 5.01 -1.73
CA LEU A 38 -0.09 5.08 -1.27
C LEU A 38 0.90 5.19 -2.45
N GLN A 39 0.62 4.54 -3.57
CA GLN A 39 1.44 4.68 -4.79
C GLN A 39 1.41 6.12 -5.31
N GLU A 40 0.25 6.79 -5.29
CA GLU A 40 0.16 8.20 -5.68
C GLU A 40 0.94 9.11 -4.72
N ILE A 41 0.81 8.87 -3.41
CA ILE A 41 1.59 9.61 -2.40
C ILE A 41 3.10 9.41 -2.61
N LYS A 42 3.53 8.16 -2.89
CA LYS A 42 4.94 7.84 -3.18
C LYS A 42 5.43 8.59 -4.41
N ARG A 43 4.68 8.58 -5.52
CA ARG A 43 4.99 9.35 -6.73
C ARG A 43 5.16 10.83 -6.43
N GLY A 44 4.30 11.39 -5.58
CA GLY A 44 4.39 12.78 -5.11
C GLY A 44 5.69 13.09 -4.36
N TYR A 45 6.19 12.18 -3.54
CA TYR A 45 7.50 12.34 -2.90
C TYR A 45 8.66 12.17 -3.87
N GLU A 46 8.61 11.16 -4.75
CA GLU A 46 9.65 10.93 -5.77
C GLU A 46 9.81 12.12 -6.73
N ALA A 47 8.70 12.75 -7.13
CA ALA A 47 8.74 13.98 -7.92
C ALA A 47 9.46 15.12 -7.20
N LYS A 48 9.25 15.26 -5.88
CA LYS A 48 9.95 16.27 -5.06
C LYS A 48 11.43 15.94 -4.91
N VAL A 49 11.80 14.66 -4.75
CA VAL A 49 13.19 14.22 -4.77
C VAL A 49 13.86 14.67 -6.06
N ALA A 50 13.31 14.29 -7.21
CA ALA A 50 13.87 14.63 -8.52
C ALA A 50 14.03 16.14 -8.72
N TRP A 51 13.04 16.92 -8.29
CA TRP A 51 13.13 18.39 -8.36
C TRP A 51 14.26 18.94 -7.51
N HIS A 52 14.37 18.53 -6.24
CA HIS A 52 15.42 19.00 -5.34
C HIS A 52 16.82 18.52 -5.75
N GLU A 53 16.95 17.29 -6.23
CA GLU A 53 18.22 16.78 -6.76
C GLU A 53 18.68 17.57 -7.98
N ASN A 54 17.76 17.91 -8.90
CA ASN A 54 18.09 18.74 -10.03
C ASN A 54 18.57 20.15 -9.59
N GLN A 55 17.90 20.77 -8.62
CA GLN A 55 18.35 22.06 -8.07
C GLN A 55 19.72 21.95 -7.41
N ALA A 56 19.97 20.91 -6.61
CA ALA A 56 21.28 20.67 -6.00
C ALA A 56 22.38 20.51 -7.06
N GLN A 57 22.12 19.70 -8.10
CA GLN A 57 23.05 19.46 -9.20
C GLN A 57 23.35 20.71 -10.02
N ARG A 58 22.37 21.62 -10.17
CA ARG A 58 22.58 22.89 -10.86
C ARG A 58 23.38 23.87 -10.01
N LEU A 59 22.99 24.02 -8.74
CA LEU A 59 23.56 25.04 -7.86
C LEU A 59 24.97 24.71 -7.37
N GLN A 60 25.37 23.43 -7.35
CA GLN A 60 26.72 23.03 -6.91
C GLN A 60 27.85 23.62 -7.77
N PHE A 61 27.53 24.06 -9.01
CA PHE A 61 28.49 24.68 -9.93
C PHE A 61 28.39 26.21 -9.97
N VAL A 62 27.48 26.81 -9.22
CA VAL A 62 27.29 28.27 -9.18
C VAL A 62 28.11 28.84 -8.02
N GLU A 63 28.94 29.84 -8.33
CA GLU A 63 29.75 30.57 -7.34
C GLU A 63 28.85 31.11 -6.21
N ASP A 64 29.31 31.00 -4.97
CA ASP A 64 28.58 31.37 -3.74
C ASP A 64 27.25 30.65 -3.45
N GLN A 65 26.89 29.59 -4.19
CA GLN A 65 25.63 28.85 -3.99
C GLN A 65 25.80 27.43 -3.42
N LEU A 66 27.01 27.04 -3.03
CA LEU A 66 27.29 25.68 -2.52
C LEU A 66 26.42 25.30 -1.31
N LEU A 67 26.22 26.22 -0.36
CA LEU A 67 25.37 25.98 0.80
C LEU A 67 23.89 25.75 0.42
N THR A 68 23.40 26.50 -0.57
CA THR A 68 22.05 26.32 -1.12
C THR A 68 21.91 24.96 -1.80
N ALA A 69 22.91 24.55 -2.58
CA ALA A 69 22.94 23.22 -3.21
C ALA A 69 22.88 22.09 -2.17
N GLN A 70 23.68 22.19 -1.10
CA GLN A 70 23.66 21.23 0.01
C GLN A 70 22.31 21.17 0.72
N ARG A 71 21.65 22.32 0.90
CA ARG A 71 20.29 22.37 1.46
C ARG A 71 19.29 21.62 0.57
N HIS A 72 19.33 21.83 -0.74
CA HIS A 72 18.48 21.09 -1.68
C HIS A 72 18.75 19.58 -1.62
N ALA A 73 20.02 19.15 -1.55
CA ALA A 73 20.37 17.74 -1.41
C ALA A 73 19.82 17.12 -0.12
N SER A 74 19.90 17.83 1.01
CA SER A 74 19.32 17.37 2.28
C SER A 74 17.79 17.26 2.24
N ILE A 75 17.11 18.20 1.57
CA ILE A 75 15.66 18.13 1.39
C ILE A 75 15.28 16.94 0.48
N ALA A 76 16.02 16.71 -0.61
CA ALA A 76 15.82 15.53 -1.46
C ALA A 76 15.92 14.24 -0.63
N GLN A 77 16.95 14.11 0.21
CA GLN A 77 17.13 12.94 1.08
C GLN A 77 15.96 12.76 2.09
N THR A 78 15.40 13.86 2.57
CA THR A 78 14.22 13.84 3.45
C THR A 78 12.99 13.29 2.71
N TYR A 79 12.73 13.74 1.48
CA TYR A 79 11.64 13.22 0.67
C TYR A 79 11.88 11.77 0.22
N GLN A 80 13.13 11.38 -0.06
CA GLN A 80 13.48 10.00 -0.37
C GLN A 80 13.16 9.09 0.83
N THR A 81 13.48 9.53 2.04
CA THR A 81 13.14 8.80 3.27
C THR A 81 11.62 8.65 3.43
N ALA A 82 10.85 9.69 3.10
CA ALA A 82 9.39 9.62 3.12
C ALA A 82 8.84 8.64 2.06
N ALA A 83 9.36 8.68 0.83
CA ALA A 83 8.98 7.74 -0.23
C ALA A 83 9.26 6.29 0.17
N ASN A 84 10.42 6.02 0.79
CA ASN A 84 10.78 4.68 1.27
C ASN A 84 9.81 4.19 2.37
N LYS A 85 9.43 5.05 3.32
CA LYS A 85 8.44 4.70 4.36
C LYS A 85 7.06 4.38 3.77
N VAL A 86 6.69 5.02 2.67
CA VAL A 86 5.45 4.71 1.95
C VAL A 86 5.59 3.37 1.20
N GLN A 87 6.74 3.11 0.58
CA GLN A 87 7.00 1.80 -0.05
C GLN A 87 6.91 0.66 0.96
N GLU A 88 7.49 0.81 2.15
CA GLU A 88 7.38 -0.20 3.21
C GLU A 88 5.92 -0.48 3.63
N GLN A 89 5.04 0.53 3.56
CA GLN A 89 3.60 0.35 3.82
C GLN A 89 2.94 -0.42 2.67
N ILE A 90 3.24 -0.06 1.43
CA ILE A 90 2.75 -0.77 0.24
C ILE A 90 3.16 -2.24 0.33
N ASP A 91 4.43 -2.54 0.58
CA ASP A 91 4.95 -3.90 0.67
C ASP A 91 4.26 -4.72 1.78
N ARG A 92 3.88 -4.07 2.90
CA ARG A 92 3.11 -4.73 3.96
C ARG A 92 1.72 -5.11 3.48
N LEU A 93 1.01 -4.20 2.82
CA LEU A 93 -0.35 -4.44 2.32
C LEU A 93 -0.35 -5.47 1.18
N GLU A 94 0.67 -5.47 0.32
CA GLU A 94 0.81 -6.47 -0.74
C GLU A 94 1.03 -7.88 -0.17
N ARG A 95 1.80 -8.01 0.92
CA ARG A 95 1.94 -9.29 1.63
C ARG A 95 0.62 -9.75 2.24
N GLU A 96 -0.14 -8.85 2.84
CA GLU A 96 -1.46 -9.16 3.40
C GLU A 96 -2.43 -9.62 2.30
N LYS A 97 -2.50 -8.88 1.19
CA LYS A 97 -3.27 -9.25 0.00
C LYS A 97 -2.90 -10.64 -0.51
N LYS A 98 -1.61 -10.95 -0.60
CA LYS A 98 -1.12 -12.26 -1.03
C LYS A 98 -1.57 -13.38 -0.10
N GLN A 99 -1.60 -13.15 1.22
CA GLN A 99 -2.06 -14.15 2.18
C GLN A 99 -3.56 -14.46 2.01
N ILE A 100 -4.39 -13.43 1.79
CA ILE A 100 -5.84 -13.61 1.56
C ILE A 100 -6.07 -14.45 0.29
N ILE A 101 -5.38 -14.13 -0.81
CA ILE A 101 -5.51 -14.87 -2.07
C ILE A 101 -5.09 -16.34 -1.92
N LEU A 102 -4.01 -16.61 -1.17
CA LEU A 102 -3.56 -17.98 -0.91
C LEU A 102 -4.55 -18.78 -0.06
N GLN A 103 -5.21 -18.13 0.90
CA GLN A 103 -6.26 -18.75 1.72
C GLN A 103 -7.51 -19.08 0.91
N GLU A 104 -7.84 -18.29 -0.12
CA GLU A 104 -8.97 -18.57 -1.03
C GLU A 104 -8.65 -19.70 -2.03
N SER A 105 -7.37 -19.96 -2.28
CA SER A 105 -6.90 -20.97 -3.25
C SER A 105 -6.64 -22.36 -2.63
N SER A 106 -6.77 -22.50 -1.31
CA SER A 106 -6.50 -23.73 -0.54
C SER A 106 -7.80 -24.38 -0.07
#